data_AF-A0A9D1ETT4-F1
#
_entry.id   AF-A0A9D1ETT4-F1
#
_cell.length_a   1.000
_cell.length_b   1.000
_cell.length_c   1.000
_cell.angle_alpha   90.00
_cell.angle_beta   90.00
_cell.angle_gamma   90.00
#
_symmetry.space_group_name_H-M   'P 1'
#
loop_
_entity.id
_entity.type
_entity.pdbx_description
1 polymer ?
#
loop_
_entity_poly.entity_id
_entity_poly.type
_entity_poly.pdbx_seq_one_letter_code
_entity_poly.pdbx_strand_id
1 'polypeptide(L)'
;MTAEIDLADIAEEDVEIVAEHEDGSVTIAITPDQQLKLQYEMKEELESGIEELLEEEALDSVTDVTYNYELTTFHMQVDPSLYTGLEVFYGAAFYIYGNMYQAISGIPQEEISTEVHIVDQETGEVAVEE
;
A
#
# COMPACT_ATOMS: atom_id res chain seq x y z
N MET A 1 2.72 6.68 -19.69
CA MET A 1 1.61 7.35 -19.00
C MET A 1 2.27 8.28 -18.01
N THR A 2 2.35 9.58 -18.32
CA THR A 2 2.90 10.58 -17.39
C THR A 2 1.70 11.07 -16.60
N ALA A 3 1.63 10.75 -15.31
CA ALA A 3 0.71 11.44 -14.43
C ALA A 3 1.34 12.81 -14.14
N GLU A 4 0.76 13.87 -14.69
CA GLU A 4 1.03 15.23 -14.21
C GLU A 4 0.32 15.33 -12.86
N ILE A 5 1.10 15.26 -11.78
CA ILE A 5 0.62 15.60 -10.45
C ILE A 5 0.66 17.13 -10.39
N ASP A 6 -0.51 17.76 -10.32
CA ASP A 6 -0.60 19.21 -10.15
C ASP A 6 -0.13 19.55 -8.73
N LEU A 7 0.98 20.26 -8.63
CA LEU A 7 1.58 20.68 -7.35
C LEU A 7 0.61 21.55 -6.52
N ALA A 8 -0.40 22.15 -7.16
CA ALA A 8 -1.44 22.91 -6.47
C ALA A 8 -2.37 22.03 -5.61
N ASP A 9 -2.65 20.80 -6.03
CA ASP A 9 -3.54 19.88 -5.29
C ASP A 9 -2.89 19.39 -3.99
N ILE A 10 -1.55 19.31 -3.93
CA ILE A 10 -0.79 18.96 -2.72
C ILE A 10 -0.77 20.11 -1.70
N ALA A 11 -0.83 21.35 -2.17
CA ALA A 11 -0.75 22.55 -1.33
C ALA A 11 -2.05 22.87 -0.58
N GLU A 12 -3.16 22.18 -0.86
CA GLU A 12 -4.44 22.43 -0.19
C GLU A 12 -4.50 21.88 1.26
N GLU A 13 -3.55 21.04 1.67
CA GLU A 13 -3.47 20.49 3.04
C GLU A 13 -2.14 20.83 3.73
N ASP A 14 -2.00 21.99 4.39
CA ASP A 14 -0.92 22.34 5.35
C ASP A 14 0.54 22.01 4.94
N VAL A 15 0.85 21.73 3.68
CA VAL A 15 2.15 21.23 3.21
C VAL A 15 3.07 22.39 2.82
N GLU A 16 4.28 22.44 3.40
CA GLU A 16 5.29 23.46 3.09
C GLU A 16 6.28 22.96 2.04
N ILE A 17 6.30 23.58 0.86
CA ILE A 17 7.34 23.34 -0.16
C ILE A 17 8.63 24.07 0.28
N VAL A 18 9.71 23.30 0.50
CA VAL A 18 10.99 23.84 1.00
C VAL A 18 12.09 23.90 -0.06
N ALA A 19 11.95 23.18 -1.17
CA ALA A 19 12.84 23.31 -2.32
C ALA A 19 12.18 22.88 -3.63
N GLU A 20 12.57 23.53 -4.73
CA GLU A 20 12.29 23.10 -6.10
C GLU A 20 13.64 22.85 -6.78
N HIS A 21 13.77 21.75 -7.51
CA HIS A 21 15.01 21.31 -8.15
C HIS A 21 14.94 21.49 -9.67
N GLU A 22 16.09 21.67 -10.31
CA GLU A 22 16.17 21.88 -11.78
C GLU A 22 15.68 20.66 -12.59
N ASP A 23 15.63 19.48 -11.98
CA ASP A 23 15.09 18.25 -12.57
C ASP A 23 13.55 18.15 -12.49
N GLY A 24 12.89 19.16 -11.91
CA GLY A 24 11.44 19.23 -11.75
C GLY A 24 10.92 18.55 -10.48
N SER A 25 11.79 18.00 -9.63
CA SER A 25 11.38 17.48 -8.32
C SER A 25 11.18 18.61 -7.30
N VAL A 26 10.34 18.36 -6.29
CA VAL A 26 10.11 19.28 -5.17
C VAL A 26 10.39 18.57 -3.85
N THR A 27 10.90 19.31 -2.87
CA THR A 27 11.04 18.84 -1.49
C THR A 27 9.96 19.49 -0.63
N ILE A 28 9.26 18.66 0.10
CA ILE A 28 8.18 19.03 1.00
C ILE A 28 8.64 18.80 2.44
N ALA A 29 8.38 19.76 3.32
CA ALA A 29 8.49 19.57 4.76
C ALA A 29 7.16 19.06 5.33
N ILE A 30 7.23 17.90 5.97
CA ILE A 30 6.12 17.29 6.71
C ILE A 30 6.44 17.41 8.19
N THR A 31 5.53 18.01 8.97
CA THR A 31 5.66 18.05 10.43
C THR A 31 5.34 16.68 11.04
N PRO A 32 5.83 16.37 12.26
CA PRO A 32 5.49 15.10 12.92
C PRO A 32 3.98 14.86 13.07
N ASP A 33 3.20 15.90 13.33
CA ASP A 33 1.74 15.78 13.47
C ASP A 33 1.07 15.43 12.13
N GLN A 34 1.54 16.00 11.02
CA GLN A 34 1.07 15.66 9.67
C GLN A 34 1.49 14.25 9.26
N GLN A 35 2.71 13.84 9.61
CA GLN A 35 3.18 12.48 9.37
C GLN A 35 2.26 11.46 10.07
N LEU A 36 1.92 11.70 11.34
CA LEU A 36 0.99 10.85 12.10
C LEU A 36 -0.42 10.86 11.51
N LYS A 37 -0.91 12.02 11.05
CA LYS A 37 -2.21 12.14 10.37
C LYS A 37 -2.24 11.28 9.10
N LEU A 38 -1.24 11.42 8.22
CA LEU A 38 -1.13 10.65 6.98
C LEU A 38 -1.03 9.15 7.26
N GLN A 39 -0.26 8.73 8.28
CA GLN A 39 -0.17 7.32 8.68
C GLN A 39 -1.52 6.77 9.15
N TYR A 40 -2.29 7.56 9.89
CA TYR A 40 -3.62 7.18 10.36
C TYR A 40 -4.61 7.06 9.20
N GLU A 41 -4.68 8.07 8.34
CA GLU A 41 -5.56 8.10 7.17
C GLU A 41 -5.25 6.94 6.21
N MET A 42 -3.98 6.67 5.96
CA MET A 42 -3.58 5.50 5.15
C MET A 42 -4.05 4.18 5.78
N LYS A 43 -3.94 4.03 7.11
CA LYS A 43 -4.43 2.80 7.75
C LYS A 43 -5.95 2.66 7.64
N GLU A 44 -6.70 3.76 7.79
CA GLU A 44 -8.15 3.74 7.59
C GLU A 44 -8.53 3.40 6.14
N GLU A 45 -7.86 4.00 5.15
CA GLU A 45 -8.06 3.70 3.73
C GLU A 45 -7.72 2.25 3.39
N LEU A 46 -6.63 1.71 3.95
CA LEU A 46 -6.24 0.32 3.77
C LEU A 46 -7.30 -0.63 4.32
N GLU A 47 -7.80 -0.40 5.53
CA GLU A 47 -8.85 -1.22 6.15
C GLU A 47 -10.13 -1.18 5.32
N SER A 48 -10.58 0.02 4.93
CA SER A 48 -11.74 0.17 4.05
C SER A 48 -11.56 -0.54 2.71
N GLY A 49 -10.37 -0.43 2.11
CA GLY A 49 -10.06 -1.09 0.84
C GLY A 49 -10.00 -2.62 0.96
N ILE A 50 -9.57 -3.16 2.11
CA ILE A 50 -9.62 -4.60 2.39
C ILE A 50 -11.07 -5.06 2.59
N GLU A 51 -11.89 -4.31 3.32
CA GLU A 51 -13.31 -4.62 3.48
C GLU A 51 -14.02 -4.68 2.12
N GLU A 52 -13.80 -3.68 1.27
CA GLU A 52 -14.33 -3.65 -0.10
C GLU A 52 -13.82 -4.84 -0.92
N LEU A 53 -12.52 -5.13 -0.87
CA LEU A 53 -11.91 -6.28 -1.57
C LEU A 53 -12.61 -7.61 -1.23
N LEU A 54 -12.92 -7.82 0.05
CA LEU A 54 -13.54 -9.06 0.54
C LEU A 54 -15.02 -9.18 0.15
N GLU A 55 -15.64 -8.09 -0.30
CA GLU A 55 -17.01 -8.06 -0.81
C GLU A 55 -17.08 -8.16 -2.36
N GLU A 56 -15.94 -8.05 -3.06
CA GLU A 56 -15.88 -8.08 -4.52
C GLU A 56 -16.00 -9.50 -5.08
N GLU A 57 -17.11 -9.78 -5.79
CA GLU A 57 -17.39 -11.09 -6.40
C GLU A 57 -16.26 -11.57 -7.35
N ALA A 58 -15.54 -10.63 -7.99
CA ALA A 58 -14.42 -10.96 -8.88
C ALA A 58 -13.20 -11.54 -8.13
N LEU A 59 -13.17 -11.41 -6.80
CA LEU A 59 -12.11 -11.84 -5.89
C LEU A 59 -12.65 -12.72 -4.77
N ASP A 60 -13.74 -13.45 -5.02
CA ASP A 60 -14.31 -14.46 -4.11
C ASP A 60 -13.28 -15.51 -3.62
N SER A 61 -12.13 -15.61 -4.30
CA SER A 61 -11.01 -16.44 -3.84
C SER A 61 -10.34 -15.89 -2.59
N VAL A 62 -10.33 -14.57 -2.37
CA VAL A 62 -9.67 -13.92 -1.23
C VAL A 62 -10.58 -14.03 -0.02
N THR A 63 -10.12 -14.73 1.02
CA THR A 63 -10.94 -14.99 2.21
C THR A 63 -10.55 -14.17 3.42
N ASP A 64 -9.32 -13.67 3.45
CA ASP A 64 -8.82 -12.80 4.51
C ASP A 64 -7.55 -12.05 4.06
N VAL A 65 -7.31 -10.88 4.63
CA VAL A 65 -6.05 -10.15 4.46
C VAL A 65 -5.56 -9.71 5.83
N THR A 66 -4.36 -10.16 6.19
CA THR A 66 -3.71 -9.75 7.44
C THR A 66 -2.38 -9.08 7.16
N TYR A 67 -1.95 -8.23 8.07
CA TYR A 67 -0.72 -7.46 7.91
C TYR A 67 -0.12 -7.08 9.26
N ASN A 68 1.18 -6.78 9.29
CA ASN A 68 1.84 -6.33 10.51
C ASN A 68 1.65 -4.82 10.73
N TYR A 69 1.85 -4.35 11.97
CA TYR A 69 1.62 -2.94 12.32
C TYR A 69 2.39 -1.95 11.43
N GLU A 70 3.59 -2.30 10.99
CA GLU A 70 4.47 -1.45 10.18
C GLU A 70 4.18 -1.50 8.67
N LEU A 71 3.19 -2.31 8.23
CA LEU A 71 2.84 -2.52 6.83
C LEU A 71 4.00 -2.99 5.94
N THR A 72 4.94 -3.72 6.54
CA THR A 72 6.07 -4.33 5.83
C THR A 72 5.76 -5.74 5.35
N THR A 73 4.72 -6.38 5.89
CA THR A 73 4.34 -7.75 5.53
C THR A 73 2.83 -7.87 5.45
N PHE A 74 2.34 -8.39 4.32
CA PHE A 74 0.94 -8.70 4.07
C PHE A 74 0.79 -10.20 3.78
N HIS A 75 -0.29 -10.79 4.27
CA HIS A 75 -0.72 -12.14 3.93
C HIS A 75 -2.15 -12.06 3.39
N MET A 76 -2.29 -12.37 2.10
CA MET A 76 -3.58 -12.53 1.43
C MET A 76 -3.90 -14.02 1.41
N GLN A 77 -4.91 -14.42 2.17
CA GLN A 77 -5.38 -15.80 2.22
C GLN A 77 -6.34 -16.02 1.06
N VAL A 78 -6.15 -17.12 0.33
CA VAL A 78 -6.97 -17.45 -0.84
C VAL A 78 -7.47 -18.90 -0.82
N ASP A 79 -8.64 -19.14 -1.41
CA ASP A 79 -9.10 -20.45 -1.87
C ASP A 79 -8.49 -20.74 -3.25
N PRO A 80 -7.55 -21.68 -3.38
CA PRO A 80 -6.91 -21.97 -4.66
C PRO A 80 -7.86 -22.49 -5.73
N SER A 81 -9.01 -23.04 -5.35
CA SER A 81 -10.01 -23.55 -6.31
C SER A 81 -10.78 -22.43 -7.01
N LEU A 82 -10.81 -21.24 -6.41
CA LEU A 82 -11.45 -20.03 -6.93
C LEU A 82 -10.44 -19.02 -7.48
N TYR A 83 -9.15 -19.24 -7.28
CA TYR A 83 -8.07 -18.35 -7.68
C TYR A 83 -8.07 -18.05 -9.19
N THR A 84 -8.03 -16.76 -9.53
CA THR A 84 -8.17 -16.30 -10.93
C THR A 84 -6.90 -15.71 -11.51
N GLY A 85 -5.91 -15.37 -10.68
CA GLY A 85 -4.72 -14.60 -11.02
C GLY A 85 -4.91 -13.08 -10.86
N LEU A 86 -6.14 -12.60 -10.66
CA LEU A 86 -6.39 -11.19 -10.34
C LEU A 86 -5.77 -10.78 -9.00
N GLU A 87 -5.67 -11.74 -8.09
CA GLU A 87 -5.12 -11.60 -6.74
C GLU A 87 -3.66 -11.12 -6.79
N VAL A 88 -2.89 -11.47 -7.85
CA VAL A 88 -1.52 -10.97 -8.05
C VAL A 88 -1.51 -9.44 -8.21
N PHE A 89 -2.49 -8.85 -8.88
CA PHE A 89 -2.56 -7.40 -9.05
C PHE A 89 -2.86 -6.69 -7.73
N TYR A 90 -3.73 -7.27 -6.91
CA TYR A 90 -3.99 -6.75 -5.56
C TYR A 90 -2.79 -6.96 -4.63
N GLY A 91 -2.06 -8.06 -4.77
CA GLY A 91 -0.78 -8.25 -4.09
C GLY A 91 0.23 -7.17 -4.46
N ALA A 92 0.33 -6.81 -5.75
CA ALA A 92 1.18 -5.70 -6.19
C ALA A 92 0.69 -4.34 -5.66
N ALA A 93 -0.62 -4.13 -5.54
CA ALA A 93 -1.18 -2.92 -4.92
C ALA A 93 -0.76 -2.82 -3.44
N PHE A 94 -0.86 -3.90 -2.66
CA PHE A 94 -0.39 -3.94 -1.26
C PHE A 94 1.12 -3.71 -1.15
N TYR A 95 1.91 -4.25 -2.07
CA TYR A 95 3.36 -3.99 -2.12
C TYR A 95 3.66 -2.49 -2.28
N ILE A 96 2.98 -1.82 -3.22
CA ILE A 96 3.13 -0.37 -3.43
C ILE A 96 2.66 0.39 -2.19
N TYR A 97 1.54 -0.03 -1.60
CA TYR A 97 0.96 0.61 -0.42
C TYR A 97 1.89 0.57 0.79
N GLY A 98 2.45 -0.61 1.09
CA GLY A 98 3.42 -0.78 2.18
C GLY A 98 4.69 0.03 1.97
N ASN A 99 5.19 0.11 0.74
CA ASN A 99 6.35 0.95 0.41
C ASN A 99 6.05 2.45 0.63
N MET A 100 4.85 2.91 0.26
CA MET A 100 4.42 4.29 0.48
C MET A 100 4.30 4.61 1.97
N TYR A 101 3.72 3.70 2.77
CA TYR A 101 3.61 3.86 4.21
C TYR A 101 4.99 3.96 4.89
N GLN A 102 5.96 3.14 4.46
CA GLN A 102 7.34 3.20 4.94
C GLN A 102 8.04 4.52 4.58
N ALA A 103 7.84 5.01 3.35
CA ALA A 103 8.38 6.30 2.93
C ALA A 103 7.84 7.44 3.79
N ILE A 104 6.54 7.46 4.05
CA ILE A 104 5.90 8.43 4.95
C ILE A 104 6.39 8.26 6.38
N SER A 105 6.70 7.04 6.80
CA SER A 105 7.31 6.74 8.12
C SER A 105 8.79 7.14 8.23
N GLY A 106 9.38 7.68 7.15
CA GLY A 106 10.76 8.19 7.15
C GLY A 106 11.82 7.10 6.97
N ILE A 107 11.44 5.91 6.50
CA ILE A 107 12.38 4.84 6.17
C ILE A 107 13.18 5.25 4.91
N PRO A 108 14.53 5.14 4.91
CA PRO A 108 15.34 5.41 3.73
C PRO A 108 14.94 4.54 2.53
N GLN A 109 14.98 5.10 1.32
CA GLN A 109 14.50 4.42 0.11
C GLN A 109 15.14 3.04 -0.11
N GLU A 110 16.43 2.93 0.19
CA GLU A 110 17.21 1.69 0.08
C GLU A 110 16.88 0.64 1.15
N GLU A 111 16.17 1.04 2.21
CA GLU A 111 15.69 0.17 3.29
C GLU A 111 14.20 -0.16 3.17
N ILE A 112 13.45 0.52 2.30
CA ILE A 112 12.03 0.23 2.05
C ILE A 112 11.91 -1.17 1.44
N SER A 113 11.16 -2.03 2.12
CA SER A 113 10.90 -3.38 1.68
C SER A 113 9.55 -3.85 2.20
N THR A 114 8.61 -4.12 1.29
CA THR A 114 7.34 -4.78 1.63
C THR A 114 7.32 -6.18 1.04
N GLU A 115 6.89 -7.15 1.83
CA GLU A 115 6.66 -8.52 1.41
C GLU A 115 5.15 -8.79 1.36
N VAL A 116 4.70 -9.43 0.28
CA VAL A 116 3.29 -9.82 0.12
C VAL A 116 3.25 -11.31 -0.18
N HIS A 117 2.58 -12.05 0.69
CA HIS A 117 2.41 -13.49 0.58
C HIS A 117 0.96 -13.80 0.19
N ILE A 118 0.77 -14.48 -0.93
CA ILE A 118 -0.52 -15.07 -1.28
C ILE A 118 -0.48 -16.53 -0.81
N VAL A 119 -1.29 -16.86 0.18
CA VAL A 119 -1.22 -18.13 0.90
C VAL A 119 -2.55 -18.88 0.81
N ASP A 120 -2.47 -20.20 0.79
CA ASP A 120 -3.63 -21.07 0.81
C ASP A 120 -4.32 -20.97 2.17
N GLN A 121 -5.64 -20.78 2.16
CA GLN A 121 -6.44 -20.56 3.37
C GLN A 121 -6.44 -21.74 4.37
N GLU A 122 -6.23 -22.97 3.91
CA GLU A 122 -6.30 -24.17 4.77
C GLU A 122 -4.93 -24.52 5.36
N THR A 123 -3.87 -24.33 4.57
CA THR A 123 -2.51 -24.79 4.90
C THR A 123 -1.59 -23.65 5.34
N GLY A 124 -1.88 -22.42 4.92
CA GLY A 124 -1.00 -21.26 5.10
C GLY A 124 0.29 -21.33 4.28
N GLU A 125 0.41 -22.31 3.36
CA GLU A 125 1.54 -22.41 2.44
C GLU A 125 1.35 -21.43 1.27
N VAL A 126 2.44 -21.05 0.60
CA VAL A 126 2.38 -20.15 -0.55
C VAL A 126 1.53 -20.81 -1.65
N ALA A 127 0.39 -20.20 -1.98
CA ALA A 127 -0.57 -20.75 -2.95
C ALA A 127 -0.08 -20.63 -4.40
N VAL A 128 0.94 -19.80 -4.64
CA VAL A 128 1.50 -19.53 -5.95
C VAL A 128 3.02 -19.64 -5.88
N GLU A 129 3.57 -20.80 -6.28
CA GLU A 129 5.00 -20.90 -6.59
C GLU A 129 5.26 -20.17 -7.92
N GLU A 130 6.32 -19.35 -7.98
CA GLU A 130 6.77 -18.59 -9.16
C GLU A 130 6.91 -19.41 -10.45
#